data_AF-A0A0G0JKA9-F1
#
_entry.id   AF-A0A0G0JKA9-F1
#
_cell.length_a   1.000
_cell.length_b   1.000
_cell.length_c   1.000
_cell.angle_alpha   90.00
_cell.angle_beta   90.00
_cell.angle_gamma   90.00
#
_symmetry.space_group_name_H-M   'P 1'
#
loop_
_entity.id
_entity.type
_entity.pdbx_description
1 polymer ?
#
loop_
_entity_poly.entity_id
_entity_poly.type
_entity_poly.pdbx_seq_one_letter_code
_entity_poly.pdbx_strand_id
1 'polypeptide(L)'
;TNDYLENSNNISVTASTIDQKYSFDANINIGMIEPKILFYKNDDRLGTIWQNSLVDRHKIQGGEVVEAVPYFISPKEIQNPTLIWSWFINDSLINLASFRKNLIPLSVETGTHGTSRLRLDIENQDKIFQTTSKEIDIEF
;
A
#
# COMPACT_ATOMS: atom_id res chain seq x y z
N THR A 1 -2.15 2.81 24.24
CA THR A 1 -3.30 2.32 23.46
C THR A 1 -3.39 3.19 22.24
N ASN A 2 -3.28 2.63 21.03
CA ASN A 2 -3.26 3.40 19.80
C ASN A 2 -4.72 3.77 19.47
N ASP A 3 -5.12 4.99 19.80
CA ASP A 3 -6.46 5.51 19.54
C ASP A 3 -6.55 5.93 18.07
N TYR A 4 -7.63 5.52 17.42
CA TYR A 4 -7.82 5.70 16.00
C TYR A 4 -8.27 7.12 15.62
N LEU A 5 -8.68 7.93 16.62
CA LEU A 5 -8.99 9.36 16.44
C LEU A 5 -7.76 10.26 16.53
N GLU A 6 -6.62 9.74 16.97
CA GLU A 6 -5.41 10.55 17.10
C GLU A 6 -4.59 10.50 15.81
N ASN A 7 -4.03 11.64 15.41
CA ASN A 7 -3.15 11.78 14.25
C ASN A 7 -1.66 11.64 14.62
N SER A 8 -1.38 11.33 15.88
CA SER A 8 -0.04 11.10 16.40
C SER A 8 -0.10 10.10 17.56
N ASN A 9 0.95 9.32 17.75
CA ASN A 9 1.12 8.52 18.95
C ASN A 9 2.00 9.27 19.94
N ASN A 10 1.50 9.45 21.17
CA ASN A 10 2.31 9.93 22.28
C ASN A 10 3.11 8.77 22.85
N ILE A 11 4.44 8.89 22.84
CA ILE A 11 5.33 8.02 23.60
C ILE A 11 5.85 8.81 24.78
N SER A 12 5.56 8.33 25.99
CA SER A 12 6.06 8.89 27.24
C SER A 12 6.97 7.91 27.96
N VAL A 13 8.01 8.45 28.58
CA VAL A 13 8.93 7.70 29.45
C VAL A 13 9.04 8.45 30.76
N THR A 14 8.81 7.74 31.86
CA THR A 14 9.03 8.22 33.21
C THR A 14 10.28 7.56 33.76
N ALA A 15 11.28 8.37 34.12
CA ALA A 15 12.47 7.92 34.82
C ALA A 15 12.39 8.36 36.28
N SER A 16 12.57 7.43 37.21
CA SER A 16 12.49 7.71 38.66
C SER A 16 13.77 7.26 39.36
N THR A 17 14.16 7.98 40.41
CA THR A 17 15.22 7.53 41.32
C THR A 17 14.81 6.25 42.04
N ILE A 18 15.79 5.46 42.50
CA ILE A 18 15.53 4.16 43.15
C ILE A 18 14.67 4.33 44.42
N ASP A 19 14.83 5.45 45.11
CA ASP A 19 14.03 5.84 46.27
C ASP A 19 12.67 6.47 45.91
N GLN A 20 12.34 6.55 44.61
CA GLN A 20 11.12 7.13 44.03
C GLN A 20 10.87 8.59 44.40
N LYS A 21 11.88 9.28 44.95
CA LYS A 21 11.75 10.63 45.49
C LYS A 21 11.78 11.71 44.41
N TYR A 22 12.37 11.40 43.26
CA TYR A 22 12.41 12.27 42.10
C TYR A 22 12.01 11.46 40.87
N SER A 23 11.13 12.04 40.04
CA SER A 23 10.77 11.50 38.74
C SER A 23 10.83 12.59 37.67
N PHE A 24 11.21 12.20 36.46
CA PHE A 24 11.20 13.05 35.29
C PHE A 24 10.42 12.36 34.19
N ASP A 25 9.53 13.12 33.57
CA ASP A 25 8.75 12.69 32.42
C ASP A 25 9.29 13.34 31.15
N ALA A 26 9.50 12.54 30.11
CA ALA A 26 9.75 13.01 28.76
C ALA A 26 8.69 12.43 27.82
N ASN A 27 8.20 13.25 26.90
CA ASN A 27 7.27 12.81 25.86
C ASN A 27 7.73 13.24 24.47
N ILE A 28 7.33 12.45 23.47
CA ILE A 28 7.44 12.79 22.06
C ILE A 28 6.17 12.37 21.35
N ASN A 29 5.67 13.23 20.46
CA ASN A 29 4.56 12.91 19.57
C ASN A 29 5.12 12.43 18.24
N ILE A 30 4.80 11.19 17.86
CA ILE A 30 5.15 10.63 16.56
C ILE A 30 3.95 10.81 15.64
N GLY A 31 4.06 11.66 14.62
CA GLY A 31 2.99 11.85 13.64
C GLY A 31 2.67 10.54 12.91
N MET A 32 1.38 10.21 12.78
CA MET A 32 0.95 9.10 11.93
C MET A 32 1.06 9.53 10.47
N ILE A 33 1.87 8.82 9.68
CA ILE A 33 1.98 9.06 8.25
C ILE A 33 0.81 8.35 7.54
N GLU A 34 0.12 9.08 6.68
CA GLU A 34 -0.95 8.53 5.85
C GLU A 34 -0.38 7.43 4.91
N PRO A 35 -0.90 6.19 4.98
CA PRO A 35 -0.43 5.13 4.11
C PRO A 35 -0.78 5.39 2.66
N LYS A 36 0.16 5.11 1.75
CA LYS A 36 -0.04 5.29 0.31
C LYS A 36 0.48 4.09 -0.46
N ILE A 37 -0.11 3.82 -1.62
CA ILE A 37 0.36 2.80 -2.55
C ILE A 37 0.99 3.50 -3.75
N LEU A 38 2.15 3.01 -4.18
CA LEU A 38 2.72 3.33 -5.49
C LEU A 38 2.66 2.10 -6.38
N PHE A 39 2.34 2.32 -7.65
CA PHE A 39 2.40 1.28 -8.67
C PHE A 39 3.71 1.41 -9.44
N TYR A 40 4.29 0.28 -9.83
CA TYR A 40 5.49 0.19 -10.63
C TYR A 40 5.30 -0.84 -11.73
N LYS A 41 6.05 -0.69 -12.82
CA LYS A 41 6.18 -1.75 -13.81
C LYS A 41 7.10 -2.83 -13.26
N ASN A 42 6.70 -4.09 -13.38
CA ASN A 42 7.53 -5.25 -13.14
C ASN A 42 7.85 -5.89 -14.51
N ASP A 43 9.13 -5.91 -14.86
CA ASP A 43 9.64 -6.51 -16.09
C ASP A 43 10.15 -7.93 -15.80
N ASP A 44 9.82 -8.89 -16.68
CA ASP A 44 10.18 -10.29 -16.47
C ASP A 44 11.70 -10.54 -16.40
N ARG A 45 12.53 -9.64 -16.94
CA ARG A 45 13.99 -9.77 -16.97
C ARG A 45 14.67 -8.87 -15.95
N LEU A 46 14.18 -7.65 -15.78
CA LEU A 46 14.81 -6.63 -14.93
C LEU A 46 14.19 -6.54 -13.53
N GLY A 47 13.02 -7.16 -13.32
CA GLY A 47 12.22 -7.02 -12.11
C GLY A 47 11.54 -5.66 -12.03
N THR A 48 11.29 -5.19 -10.81
CA THR A 48 10.60 -3.92 -10.56
C THR A 48 11.41 -2.72 -11.04
N ILE A 49 10.82 -1.89 -11.90
CA ILE A 49 11.42 -0.68 -12.44
C ILE A 49 11.20 0.48 -11.47
N TRP A 50 12.03 0.54 -10.42
CA TRP A 50 11.89 1.49 -9.30
C TRP A 50 12.03 2.97 -9.66
N GLN A 51 12.71 3.26 -10.78
CA GLN A 51 13.01 4.63 -11.20
C GLN A 51 11.75 5.46 -11.48
N ASN A 52 10.65 4.83 -11.90
CA ASN A 52 9.41 5.52 -12.28
C ASN A 52 8.20 4.77 -11.72
N SER A 53 7.47 5.39 -10.80
CA SER A 53 6.14 4.92 -10.44
C SER A 53 5.16 5.18 -11.59
N LEU A 54 4.20 4.28 -11.78
CA LEU A 54 3.09 4.49 -12.71
C LEU A 54 2.23 5.64 -12.19
N VAL A 55 2.04 6.63 -13.06
CA VAL A 55 1.20 7.80 -12.80
C VAL A 55 -0.15 7.61 -13.46
N ASP A 56 -1.05 8.56 -13.22
CA ASP A 56 -2.34 8.56 -13.89
C ASP A 56 -2.18 8.66 -15.42
N ARG A 57 -3.09 8.02 -16.17
CA ARG A 57 -3.01 7.83 -17.63
C ARG A 57 -1.75 7.10 -18.09
N HIS A 58 -1.41 6.01 -17.40
CA HIS A 58 -0.28 5.17 -17.79
C HIS A 58 -0.61 4.41 -19.08
N LYS A 59 0.27 4.50 -20.08
CA LYS A 59 0.06 3.86 -21.38
C LYS A 59 0.73 2.49 -21.45
N ILE A 60 -0.05 1.46 -21.76
CA ILE A 60 0.44 0.11 -22.03
C ILE A 60 0.29 -0.23 -23.52
N GLN A 61 1.25 -0.96 -24.09
CA GLN A 61 1.28 -1.32 -25.53
C GLN A 61 1.23 -2.84 -25.76
N GLY A 62 0.98 -3.62 -24.71
CA GLY A 62 1.00 -5.07 -24.72
C GLY A 62 0.88 -5.62 -23.30
N GLY A 63 1.43 -6.82 -23.08
CA GLY A 63 1.49 -7.42 -21.75
C GLY A 63 2.38 -6.63 -20.80
N GLU A 64 1.88 -6.30 -19.62
CA GLU A 64 2.63 -5.62 -18.57
C GLU A 64 2.22 -6.16 -17.19
N VAL A 65 3.19 -6.35 -16.29
CA VAL A 65 2.90 -6.68 -14.90
C VAL A 65 3.03 -5.42 -14.07
N VAL A 66 1.96 -5.06 -13.35
CA VAL A 66 1.97 -3.95 -12.41
C VAL A 66 2.23 -4.48 -11.00
N GLU A 67 3.17 -3.86 -10.31
CA GLU A 67 3.50 -4.13 -8.92
C GLU A 67 3.06 -2.99 -8.01
N ALA A 68 2.28 -3.33 -6.99
CA ALA A 68 1.87 -2.42 -5.95
C ALA A 68 2.80 -2.49 -4.75
N VAL A 69 3.28 -1.31 -4.32
CA VAL A 69 4.16 -1.16 -3.17
C VAL A 69 3.49 -0.24 -2.15
N PRO A 70 2.96 -0.80 -1.04
CA PRO A 70 2.40 -0.02 0.05
C PRO A 70 3.51 0.60 0.91
N TYR A 71 3.39 1.88 1.20
CA TYR A 71 4.24 2.61 2.14
C TYR A 71 3.46 2.87 3.43
N PHE A 72 4.12 2.72 4.57
CA PHE A 72 3.57 2.95 5.91
C PHE A 72 2.40 2.02 6.35
N ILE A 73 1.99 1.09 5.50
CA ILE A 73 1.14 -0.07 5.84
C ILE A 73 1.81 -1.41 5.46
N SER A 74 3.12 -1.39 5.20
CA SER A 74 3.86 -2.59 4.82
C SER A 74 3.86 -3.60 5.98
N PRO A 75 3.29 -4.80 5.79
CA PRO A 75 3.57 -5.88 6.70
C PRO A 75 5.04 -6.28 6.55
N LYS A 76 5.61 -6.89 7.59
CA LYS A 76 6.90 -7.58 7.47
C LYS A 76 6.84 -8.74 6.46
N GLU A 77 5.64 -9.23 6.14
CA GLU A 77 5.35 -10.33 5.22
C GLU A 77 4.14 -9.99 4.34
N ILE A 78 4.31 -9.92 3.01
CA ILE A 78 3.23 -9.57 2.05
C ILE A 78 2.10 -10.60 2.09
N GLN A 79 2.42 -11.82 2.50
CA GLN A 79 1.47 -12.93 2.65
C GLN A 79 0.68 -12.90 3.96
N ASN A 80 0.88 -11.89 4.82
CA ASN A 80 0.18 -11.81 6.09
C ASN A 80 -1.34 -11.92 5.85
N PRO A 81 -2.02 -12.94 6.42
CA PRO A 81 -3.45 -13.17 6.19
C PRO A 81 -4.32 -12.00 6.63
N THR A 82 -3.80 -11.12 7.49
CA THR A 82 -4.55 -9.97 8.02
C THR A 82 -4.57 -8.79 7.07
N LEU A 83 -3.85 -8.86 5.93
CA LEU A 83 -3.96 -7.90 4.84
C LEU A 83 -4.76 -8.47 3.67
N ILE A 84 -5.87 -7.81 3.39
CA ILE A 84 -6.71 -8.05 2.23
C ILE A 84 -6.25 -7.14 1.11
N TRP A 85 -6.02 -7.72 -0.06
CA TRP A 85 -5.64 -7.02 -1.28
C TRP A 85 -6.77 -7.21 -2.30
N SER A 86 -7.40 -6.11 -2.70
CA SER A 86 -8.55 -6.13 -3.61
C SER A 86 -8.24 -5.31 -4.84
N TRP A 87 -7.93 -6.00 -5.93
CA TRP A 87 -7.70 -5.38 -7.23
C TRP A 87 -9.02 -5.20 -7.98
N PHE A 88 -9.17 -4.07 -8.66
CA PHE A 88 -10.33 -3.75 -9.46
C PHE A 88 -9.90 -3.26 -10.84
N ILE A 89 -10.61 -3.71 -11.87
CA ILE A 89 -10.56 -3.14 -13.22
C ILE A 89 -11.97 -2.67 -13.56
N ASN A 90 -12.14 -1.38 -13.86
CA ASN A 90 -13.45 -0.77 -14.16
C ASN A 90 -14.52 -1.15 -13.12
N ASP A 91 -14.18 -0.97 -11.83
CA ASP A 91 -15.01 -1.29 -10.67
C ASP A 91 -15.35 -2.78 -10.47
N SER A 92 -14.86 -3.66 -11.34
CA SER A 92 -15.00 -5.12 -11.21
C SER A 92 -13.86 -5.71 -10.39
N LEU A 93 -14.17 -6.41 -9.30
CA LEU A 93 -13.20 -7.09 -8.45
C LEU A 93 -12.51 -8.23 -9.23
N ILE A 94 -11.18 -8.22 -9.24
CA ILE A 94 -10.36 -9.23 -9.89
C ILE A 94 -9.86 -10.23 -8.85
N ASN A 95 -10.23 -11.50 -9.04
CA ASN A 95 -9.71 -12.58 -8.21
C ASN A 95 -8.43 -13.14 -8.82
N LEU A 96 -7.29 -12.79 -8.24
CA LEU A 96 -5.99 -13.29 -8.68
C LEU A 96 -5.70 -14.61 -7.97
N ALA A 97 -5.53 -15.70 -8.72
CA ALA A 97 -5.07 -16.99 -8.21
C ALA A 97 -3.55 -16.99 -7.85
N SER A 98 -2.92 -15.81 -7.83
CA SER A 98 -1.48 -15.64 -7.63
C SER A 98 -1.11 -15.65 -6.15
N PHE A 99 0.02 -16.30 -5.83
CA PHE A 99 0.63 -16.24 -4.50
C PHE A 99 1.15 -14.83 -4.16
N ARG A 100 1.47 -14.02 -5.17
CA ARG A 100 1.91 -12.64 -5.03
C ARG A 100 0.70 -11.70 -5.21
N LYS A 101 0.08 -11.34 -4.09
CA LYS A 101 -1.12 -10.47 -4.04
C LYS A 101 -0.86 -9.03 -4.52
N ASN A 102 0.41 -8.61 -4.50
CA ASN A 102 0.84 -7.27 -4.89
C ASN A 102 1.11 -7.11 -6.39
N LEU A 103 0.95 -8.17 -7.19
CA LEU A 103 1.19 -8.13 -8.63
C LEU A 103 -0.12 -8.37 -9.39
N ILE A 104 -0.35 -7.56 -10.43
CA ILE A 104 -1.43 -7.80 -11.39
C ILE A 104 -0.87 -7.84 -12.81
N PRO A 105 -0.96 -8.97 -13.52
CA PRO A 105 -0.66 -9.03 -14.94
C PRO A 105 -1.81 -8.41 -15.74
N LEU A 106 -1.48 -7.46 -16.61
CA LEU A 106 -2.38 -6.81 -17.55
C LEU A 106 -2.01 -7.25 -18.97
N SER A 107 -3.02 -7.48 -19.79
CA SER A 107 -2.84 -7.80 -21.21
C SER A 107 -3.88 -7.03 -22.01
N VAL A 108 -3.45 -6.50 -23.14
CA VAL A 108 -4.29 -5.75 -24.08
C VAL A 108 -4.27 -6.47 -25.42
N GLU A 109 -5.46 -6.61 -26.01
CA GLU A 109 -5.59 -7.10 -27.38
C GLU A 109 -5.04 -6.06 -28.37
N THR A 110 -4.19 -6.53 -29.29
CA THR A 110 -3.58 -5.68 -30.32
C THR A 110 -4.63 -5.00 -31.18
N GLY A 111 -4.52 -3.67 -31.35
CA GLY A 111 -5.42 -2.86 -32.18
C GLY A 111 -6.67 -2.36 -31.46
N THR A 112 -6.80 -2.63 -30.15
CA THR A 112 -7.82 -1.99 -29.31
C THR A 112 -7.31 -0.67 -28.76
N HIS A 113 -8.21 0.31 -28.66
CA HIS A 113 -7.93 1.59 -28.02
C HIS A 113 -8.97 1.90 -26.95
N GLY A 114 -8.52 2.37 -25.80
CA GLY A 114 -9.42 2.72 -24.71
C GLY A 114 -8.72 3.11 -23.43
N THR A 115 -9.54 3.30 -22.40
CA THR A 115 -9.08 3.60 -21.05
C THR A 115 -9.77 2.64 -20.10
N SER A 116 -9.00 1.99 -19.21
CA SER A 116 -9.53 1.23 -18.08
C SER A 116 -9.01 1.81 -16.78
N ARG A 117 -9.87 1.78 -15.76
CA ARG A 117 -9.51 2.22 -14.41
C ARG A 117 -8.94 1.05 -13.63
N LEU A 118 -7.69 1.16 -13.20
CA LEU A 118 -7.04 0.18 -12.33
C LEU A 118 -7.04 0.73 -10.90
N ARG A 119 -7.64 -0.02 -9.98
CA ARG A 119 -7.67 0.34 -8.56
C ARG A 119 -7.19 -0.83 -7.70
N LEU A 120 -6.46 -0.51 -6.64
CA LEU A 120 -6.11 -1.45 -5.57
C LEU A 120 -6.54 -0.86 -4.25
N ASP A 121 -7.30 -1.65 -3.49
CA ASP A 121 -7.57 -1.39 -2.08
C ASP A 121 -6.77 -2.39 -1.23
N ILE A 122 -6.13 -1.88 -0.18
CA ILE A 122 -5.46 -2.69 0.84
C ILE A 122 -6.10 -2.37 2.18
N GLU A 123 -6.60 -3.40 2.84
CA GLU A 123 -7.22 -3.32 4.16
C GLU A 123 -6.48 -4.20 5.16
N ASN A 124 -6.16 -3.66 6.34
CA ASN A 124 -5.62 -4.42 7.45
C ASN A 124 -6.72 -4.80 8.46
N GLN A 125 -7.05 -6.08 8.54
CA GLN A 125 -8.08 -6.59 9.45
C GLN A 125 -7.71 -6.49 10.93
N ASP A 126 -6.42 -6.53 11.29
CA ASP A 126 -5.98 -6.40 12.69
C ASP A 126 -6.11 -4.97 13.22
N LYS A 127 -6.13 -4.02 12.29
CA LYS A 127 -6.27 -2.60 12.56
C LYS A 127 -7.35 -2.10 11.60
N ILE A 128 -8.62 -2.39 11.92
CA ILE A 128 -9.93 -2.15 11.26
C ILE A 128 -10.19 -0.81 10.51
N PHE A 129 -9.13 -0.17 10.06
CA PHE A 129 -8.90 1.26 10.23
C PHE A 129 -7.60 1.69 9.51
N GLN A 130 -6.72 0.76 9.17
CA GLN A 130 -5.64 1.00 8.22
C GLN A 130 -6.11 0.49 6.86
N THR A 131 -6.73 1.39 6.11
CA THR A 131 -7.12 1.17 4.72
C THR A 131 -6.38 2.16 3.86
N THR A 132 -5.88 1.71 2.71
CA THR A 132 -5.30 2.60 1.70
C THR A 132 -5.78 2.15 0.33
N SER A 133 -6.04 3.12 -0.53
CA SER A 133 -6.49 2.86 -1.89
C SER A 133 -5.65 3.67 -2.86
N LYS A 134 -5.42 3.10 -4.03
CA LYS A 134 -4.78 3.80 -5.14
C LYS A 134 -5.47 3.41 -6.42
N GLU A 135 -5.71 4.43 -7.23
CA GLU A 135 -6.33 4.34 -8.52
C GLU A 135 -5.49 5.09 -9.56
N ILE A 136 -5.42 4.53 -10.76
CA ILE A 136 -4.87 5.15 -11.96
C ILE A 136 -5.69 4.76 -13.19
N ASP A 137 -5.78 5.66 -14.16
CA ASP A 137 -6.25 5.31 -15.50
C ASP A 137 -5.13 4.66 -16.32
N ILE A 138 -5.46 3.58 -17.00
CA ILE A 138 -4.59 2.86 -17.94
C ILE A 138 -5.10 3.09 -19.35
N GLU A 139 -4.25 3.66 -20.20
CA GLU A 139 -4.51 3.87 -21.62
C GLU A 139 -3.89 2.75 -22.45
N PHE A 140 -4.61 2.29 -23.46
CA PHE A 140 -4.14 1.30 -24.43
C PHE A 140 -4.64 1.62 -25.83
#